data_AF-A0A926BI52-F1
#
_entry.id   AF-A0A926BI52-F1
#
_cell.length_a   1.000
_cell.length_b   1.000
_cell.length_c   1.000
_cell.angle_alpha   90.00
_cell.angle_beta   90.00
_cell.angle_gamma   90.00
#
_symmetry.space_group_name_H-M   'P 1'
#
loop_
_entity.id
_entity.type
_entity.pdbx_description
1 polymer ?
#
loop_
_entity_poly.entity_id
_entity_poly.type
_entity_poly.pdbx_seq_one_letter_code
_entity_poly.pdbx_strand_id
1 'polypeptide(L)'
;MQSAHKTALVWFRRGVRVRDNHALTEAVKSAETVVPLFILDPTILTHPTTAPVRARFLFESLRSLDDELRKIGGRLIIRHGKPLEELERLVHETGATALFFGREYEPYGRERDKAVSAAMKQRGVTVTETDDHLLTEPGEVMTKAGTVYTVFTPYKRVWFEQAMDAPLPPPKRIVLPEGLHSEAIPELPASVGVSEEYGGDAPEVLVKGGVAEGAKWLD
;
A
#
# COMPACT_ATOMS: atom_id res chain seq x y z
N MET A 1 -11.57 21.55 -13.72
CA MET A 1 -12.11 20.27 -14.21
C MET A 1 -13.04 19.75 -13.14
N GLN A 2 -14.24 19.30 -13.49
CA GLN A 2 -15.11 18.62 -12.52
C GLN A 2 -14.45 17.30 -12.15
N SER A 3 -14.33 17.00 -10.86
CA SER A 3 -13.85 15.70 -10.39
C SER A 3 -14.86 14.62 -10.78
N ALA A 4 -14.36 13.45 -11.21
CA ALA A 4 -15.20 12.31 -11.57
C ALA A 4 -15.84 11.65 -10.33
N HIS A 5 -15.22 11.86 -9.17
CA HIS A 5 -15.64 11.26 -7.90
C HIS A 5 -15.74 12.32 -6.80
N LYS A 6 -16.74 12.18 -5.92
CA LYS A 6 -16.87 13.06 -4.75
C LYS A 6 -15.83 12.69 -3.68
N THR A 7 -15.75 11.42 -3.35
CA THR A 7 -14.79 10.86 -2.38
C THR A 7 -14.15 9.61 -2.97
N ALA A 8 -12.83 9.52 -2.89
CA ALA A 8 -12.06 8.33 -3.23
C ALA A 8 -11.35 7.77 -1.99
N LEU A 9 -11.38 6.45 -1.83
CA LEU A 9 -10.55 5.74 -0.87
C LEU A 9 -9.23 5.37 -1.54
N VAL A 10 -8.10 5.64 -0.90
CA VAL A 10 -6.79 5.12 -1.30
C VAL A 10 -6.35 4.14 -0.24
N TRP A 11 -6.53 2.85 -0.53
CA TRP A 11 -6.21 1.79 0.43
C TRP A 11 -4.75 1.38 0.27
N PHE A 12 -3.91 1.76 1.22
CA PHE A 12 -2.51 1.33 1.33
C PHE A 12 -2.43 -0.08 1.92
N ARG A 13 -1.55 -0.93 1.36
CA ARG A 13 -1.19 -2.24 1.94
C ARG A 13 0.32 -2.39 1.95
N ARG A 14 0.88 -2.64 0.77
CA ARG A 14 2.29 -2.48 0.45
C ARG A 14 2.46 -1.11 -0.24
N GLY A 15 3.67 -0.56 -0.26
CA GLY A 15 3.92 0.78 -0.81
C GLY A 15 3.50 1.92 0.13
N VAL A 16 3.96 1.87 1.38
CA VAL A 16 3.66 2.82 2.46
C VAL A 16 4.42 4.15 2.26
N ARG A 17 4.12 4.85 1.15
CA ARG A 17 4.82 6.07 0.67
C ARG A 17 3.87 7.05 -0.03
N VAL A 18 4.15 8.35 0.03
CA VAL A 18 3.40 9.39 -0.73
C VAL A 18 3.98 9.63 -2.12
N ARG A 19 5.31 9.71 -2.23
CA ARG A 19 6.01 9.88 -3.51
C ARG A 19 5.89 8.60 -4.34
N ASP A 20 5.81 8.76 -5.66
CA ASP A 20 5.81 7.64 -6.60
C ASP A 20 4.74 6.60 -6.26
N ASN A 21 3.54 7.07 -5.92
CA ASN A 21 2.39 6.24 -5.62
C ASN A 21 1.28 6.57 -6.62
N HIS A 22 1.08 5.67 -7.57
CA HIS A 22 0.13 5.81 -8.67
C HIS A 22 -1.30 5.84 -8.12
N ALA A 23 -1.67 4.95 -7.20
CA ALA A 23 -3.01 4.94 -6.59
C ALA A 23 -3.37 6.28 -5.95
N LEU A 24 -2.45 6.83 -5.15
CA LEU A 24 -2.66 8.13 -4.49
C LEU A 24 -2.71 9.27 -5.52
N THR A 25 -1.83 9.24 -6.52
CA THR A 25 -1.75 10.28 -7.56
C THR A 25 -3.01 10.32 -8.41
N GLU A 26 -3.53 9.17 -8.82
CA GLU A 26 -4.76 9.06 -9.61
C GLU A 26 -5.99 9.46 -8.80
N ALA A 27 -6.08 9.05 -7.53
CA ALA A 27 -7.18 9.45 -6.66
C ALA A 27 -7.24 10.97 -6.47
N VAL A 28 -6.11 11.63 -6.20
CA VAL A 28 -6.04 13.10 -6.05
C VAL A 28 -6.42 13.83 -7.34
N LYS A 29 -6.12 13.26 -8.51
CA LYS A 29 -6.50 13.85 -9.81
C LYS A 29 -7.98 13.71 -10.13
N SER A 30 -8.64 12.67 -9.62
CA SER A 30 -9.99 12.26 -10.04
C SER A 30 -11.09 12.52 -9.01
N ALA A 31 -10.75 12.80 -7.75
CA ALA A 31 -11.71 12.99 -6.67
C ALA A 31 -11.64 14.39 -6.02
N GLU A 32 -12.77 14.91 -5.52
CA GLU A 32 -12.80 16.15 -4.73
C GLU A 32 -12.16 15.97 -3.35
N THR A 33 -12.42 14.81 -2.73
CA THR A 33 -11.83 14.42 -1.45
C THR A 33 -11.21 13.04 -1.53
N VAL A 34 -10.13 12.82 -0.79
CA VAL A 34 -9.38 11.57 -0.77
C VAL A 34 -9.19 11.13 0.67
N VAL A 35 -9.45 9.84 0.92
CA VAL A 35 -9.24 9.18 2.21
C VAL A 35 -8.06 8.21 2.09
N PRO A 36 -6.85 8.61 2.51
CA PRO A 36 -5.73 7.68 2.67
C PRO A 36 -6.05 6.70 3.80
N LEU A 37 -6.08 5.40 3.49
CA LEU A 37 -6.55 4.35 4.39
C LEU A 37 -5.50 3.25 4.53
N PHE A 38 -5.24 2.80 5.75
CA PHE A 38 -4.57 1.53 6.02
C PHE A 38 -5.47 0.66 6.90
N ILE A 39 -5.60 -0.63 6.55
CA ILE A 39 -6.38 -1.60 7.30
C ILE A 39 -5.43 -2.60 7.94
N LEU A 40 -5.43 -2.64 9.26
CA LEU A 40 -4.69 -3.59 10.08
C LEU A 40 -5.45 -4.92 10.08
N ASP A 41 -5.11 -5.76 9.11
CA ASP A 41 -5.74 -7.06 8.88
C ASP A 41 -5.26 -8.11 9.89
N PRO A 42 -6.15 -8.64 10.75
CA PRO A 42 -5.80 -9.69 11.70
C PRO A 42 -5.21 -10.93 11.01
N THR A 43 -5.67 -11.26 9.80
CA THR A 43 -5.20 -12.43 9.04
C THR A 43 -3.70 -12.37 8.77
N ILE A 44 -3.17 -11.16 8.57
CA ILE A 44 -1.74 -10.92 8.36
C ILE A 44 -1.03 -10.73 9.70
N LEU A 45 -1.59 -9.91 10.59
CA LEU A 45 -0.92 -9.54 11.84
C LEU A 45 -0.76 -10.70 12.81
N THR A 46 -1.73 -11.62 12.85
CA THR A 46 -1.68 -12.82 13.70
C THR A 46 -1.17 -14.05 12.96
N HIS A 47 -0.68 -13.89 11.71
CA HIS A 47 -0.12 -15.00 10.97
C HIS A 47 1.15 -15.51 11.69
N PRO A 48 1.35 -16.84 11.83
CA PRO A 48 2.50 -17.39 12.57
C PRO A 48 3.87 -16.94 12.07
N THR A 49 3.97 -16.56 10.79
CA THR A 49 5.20 -16.07 10.17
C THR A 49 5.37 -14.55 10.30
N THR A 50 4.49 -13.86 11.03
CA THR A 50 4.61 -12.43 11.31
C THR A 50 5.52 -12.17 12.49
N ALA A 51 6.79 -11.94 12.17
CA ALA A 51 7.80 -11.59 13.16
C ALA A 51 7.48 -10.23 13.83
N PRO A 52 7.62 -10.11 15.16
CA PRO A 52 7.41 -8.84 15.87
C PRO A 52 8.24 -7.68 15.31
N VAL A 53 9.46 -7.95 14.83
CA VAL A 53 10.32 -6.94 14.19
C VAL A 53 9.66 -6.32 12.96
N ARG A 54 8.96 -7.14 12.16
CA ARG A 54 8.27 -6.69 10.96
C ARG A 54 7.06 -5.83 11.30
N ALA A 55 6.31 -6.20 12.34
CA ALA A 55 5.19 -5.40 12.83
C ALA A 55 5.67 -4.04 13.36
N ARG A 56 6.78 -4.01 14.11
CA ARG A 56 7.43 -2.76 14.53
C ARG A 56 7.79 -1.88 13.34
N PHE A 57 8.51 -2.41 12.35
CA PHE A 57 8.90 -1.67 11.15
C PHE A 57 7.69 -1.12 10.37
N LEU A 58 6.61 -1.91 10.29
CA LEU A 58 5.35 -1.47 9.69
C LEU A 58 4.77 -0.27 10.46
N PHE A 59 4.62 -0.35 11.78
CA PHE A 59 4.03 0.73 12.56
C PHE A 59 4.88 2.00 12.54
N GLU A 60 6.20 1.90 12.52
CA GLU A 60 7.11 3.04 12.29
C GLU A 60 6.89 3.64 10.89
N SER A 61 6.74 2.79 9.86
CA SER A 61 6.45 3.23 8.49
C SER A 61 5.08 3.90 8.35
N LEU A 62 4.05 3.41 9.05
CA LEU A 62 2.72 4.02 9.05
C LEU A 62 2.72 5.40 9.71
N ARG A 63 3.47 5.58 10.81
CA ARG A 63 3.66 6.90 11.42
C ARG A 63 4.36 7.86 10.46
N SER A 64 5.43 7.39 9.80
CA SER A 64 6.13 8.18 8.77
C SER A 64 5.21 8.56 7.61
N LEU A 65 4.33 7.66 7.17
CA LEU A 65 3.35 7.95 6.11
C LEU A 65 2.30 8.97 6.57
N ASP A 66 1.77 8.84 7.79
CA ASP A 66 0.82 9.83 8.34
C ASP A 66 1.45 11.23 8.40
N ASP A 67 2.71 11.33 8.84
CA ASP A 67 3.46 12.59 8.86
C ASP A 67 3.62 13.21 7.47
N GLU A 68 3.90 12.39 6.44
CA GLU A 68 3.99 12.85 5.05
C GLU A 68 2.63 13.32 4.51
N LEU A 69 1.55 12.57 4.77
CA LEU A 69 0.20 12.92 4.35
C LEU A 69 -0.29 14.23 5.00
N ARG A 70 0.04 14.44 6.29
CA ARG A 70 -0.29 15.68 7.01
C ARG A 70 0.35 16.91 6.41
N LYS A 71 1.60 16.81 5.92
CA LYS A 71 2.29 17.93 5.25
C LYS A 71 1.57 18.42 3.99
N ILE A 72 0.77 17.55 3.36
CA ILE A 72 -0.02 17.87 2.17
C ILE A 72 -1.52 18.01 2.46
N GLY A 73 -1.91 18.18 3.73
CA GLY A 73 -3.29 18.46 4.15
C GLY A 73 -4.20 17.23 4.33
N GLY A 74 -3.65 16.02 4.17
CA GLY A 74 -4.35 14.77 4.48
C GLY A 74 -4.02 14.25 5.88
N ARG A 75 -4.36 12.99 6.13
CA ARG A 75 -3.85 12.16 7.22
C ARG A 75 -4.12 10.70 6.86
N LEU A 76 -3.43 9.77 7.51
CA LEU A 76 -3.71 8.36 7.39
C LEU A 76 -4.90 7.98 8.28
N ILE A 77 -5.89 7.32 7.69
CA ILE A 77 -7.00 6.69 8.41
C ILE A 77 -6.63 5.24 8.68
N ILE A 78 -6.72 4.84 9.94
CA ILE A 78 -6.52 3.46 10.38
C ILE A 78 -7.86 2.81 10.66
N ARG A 79 -8.01 1.56 10.19
CA ARG A 79 -9.07 0.62 10.56
C ARG A 79 -8.47 -0.71 10.99
N HIS A 80 -9.11 -1.43 11.88
CA HIS A 80 -8.76 -2.79 12.29
C HIS A 80 -9.88 -3.76 11.92
N GLY A 81 -9.53 -4.81 11.17
CA GLY A 81 -10.52 -5.82 10.79
C GLY A 81 -10.25 -6.42 9.43
N LYS A 82 -11.24 -7.14 8.91
CA LYS A 82 -11.15 -7.74 7.59
C LYS A 82 -11.30 -6.65 6.52
N PRO A 83 -10.41 -6.60 5.52
CA PRO A 83 -10.39 -5.51 4.55
C PRO A 83 -11.70 -5.23 3.84
N LEU A 84 -12.40 -6.28 3.38
CA LEU A 84 -13.68 -6.09 2.70
C LEU A 84 -14.73 -5.43 3.61
N GLU A 85 -14.88 -5.93 4.84
CA GLU A 85 -15.87 -5.41 5.79
C GLU A 85 -15.58 -3.94 6.15
N GLU A 86 -14.31 -3.59 6.39
CA GLU A 86 -13.89 -2.23 6.73
C GLU A 86 -14.00 -1.27 5.54
N LEU A 87 -13.71 -1.71 4.32
CA LEU A 87 -13.93 -0.92 3.11
C LEU A 87 -15.40 -0.65 2.86
N GLU A 88 -16.28 -1.64 3.06
CA GLU A 88 -17.73 -1.44 2.93
C GLU A 88 -18.27 -0.43 3.95
N ARG A 89 -17.80 -0.49 5.20
CA ARG A 89 -18.13 0.48 6.23
C ARG A 89 -17.67 1.88 5.84
N LEU A 90 -16.42 2.03 5.39
CA LEU A 90 -15.89 3.32 4.97
C LEU A 90 -16.61 3.90 3.75
N VAL A 91 -16.98 3.08 2.78
CA VAL A 91 -17.82 3.52 1.65
C VAL A 91 -19.16 4.05 2.15
N HIS A 92 -19.78 3.38 3.13
CA HIS A 92 -21.03 3.84 3.72
C HIS A 92 -20.86 5.14 4.53
N GLU A 93 -19.80 5.23 5.35
CA GLU A 93 -19.49 6.41 6.19
C GLU A 93 -19.19 7.66 5.36
N THR A 94 -18.49 7.49 4.22
CA THR A 94 -17.93 8.62 3.46
C THR A 94 -18.65 8.92 2.15
N GLY A 95 -19.52 8.01 1.71
CA GLY A 95 -20.15 8.07 0.39
C GLY A 95 -19.13 7.92 -0.76
N ALA A 96 -18.02 7.23 -0.52
CA ALA A 96 -16.98 7.05 -1.53
C ALA A 96 -17.50 6.33 -2.76
N THR A 97 -17.16 6.89 -3.93
CA THR A 97 -17.56 6.36 -5.25
C THR A 97 -16.38 5.74 -5.99
N ALA A 98 -15.17 5.81 -5.43
CA ALA A 98 -13.99 5.19 -6.00
C ALA A 98 -13.06 4.60 -4.93
N LEU A 99 -12.38 3.53 -5.30
CA LEU A 99 -11.37 2.83 -4.52
C LEU A 99 -10.12 2.63 -5.39
N PHE A 100 -8.98 3.10 -4.90
CA PHE A 100 -7.67 2.98 -5.54
C PHE A 100 -6.74 2.16 -4.65
N PHE A 101 -6.02 1.21 -5.24
CA PHE A 101 -4.96 0.47 -4.56
C PHE A 101 -3.99 -0.14 -5.57
N GLY A 102 -2.71 -0.25 -5.19
CA GLY A 102 -1.73 -1.00 -5.99
C GLY A 102 -2.04 -2.50 -6.06
N ARG A 103 -1.73 -3.15 -7.16
CA ARG A 103 -1.94 -4.58 -7.35
C ARG A 103 -1.09 -5.42 -6.37
N GLU A 104 -1.62 -6.57 -5.94
CA GLU A 104 -0.87 -7.64 -5.26
C GLU A 104 -0.75 -8.86 -6.18
N TYR A 105 0.35 -9.60 -6.07
CA TYR A 105 0.72 -10.78 -6.83
C TYR A 105 0.79 -12.05 -5.96
N GLU A 106 0.93 -11.93 -4.64
CA GLU A 106 0.90 -13.06 -3.71
C GLU A 106 -0.51 -13.68 -3.63
N PRO A 107 -0.63 -15.01 -3.45
CA PRO A 107 -1.92 -15.71 -3.52
C PRO A 107 -3.01 -15.11 -2.63
N TYR A 108 -2.67 -14.81 -1.37
CA TYR A 108 -3.61 -14.21 -0.43
C TYR A 108 -4.07 -12.82 -0.88
N GLY A 109 -3.13 -11.94 -1.26
CA GLY A 109 -3.42 -10.59 -1.71
C GLY A 109 -4.30 -10.59 -2.95
N ARG A 110 -4.00 -11.45 -3.94
CA ARG A 110 -4.79 -11.59 -5.18
C ARG A 110 -6.23 -12.01 -4.93
N GLU A 111 -6.46 -13.04 -4.12
CA GLU A 111 -7.81 -13.52 -3.85
C GLU A 111 -8.62 -12.49 -3.04
N ARG A 112 -7.97 -11.83 -2.07
CA ARG A 112 -8.56 -10.73 -1.32
C ARG A 112 -8.96 -9.58 -2.24
N ASP A 113 -8.05 -9.12 -3.10
CA ASP A 113 -8.26 -7.98 -3.98
C ASP A 113 -9.35 -8.28 -5.01
N LYS A 114 -9.40 -9.52 -5.54
CA LYS A 114 -10.51 -9.97 -6.40
C LYS A 114 -11.86 -9.91 -5.69
N ALA A 115 -11.94 -10.39 -4.45
CA ALA A 115 -13.18 -10.34 -3.67
C ALA A 115 -13.61 -8.90 -3.36
N VAL A 116 -12.66 -8.03 -2.96
CA VAL A 116 -12.89 -6.60 -2.73
C VAL A 116 -13.37 -5.91 -4.01
N SER A 117 -12.65 -6.09 -5.12
CA SER A 117 -13.01 -5.49 -6.41
C SER A 117 -14.41 -5.89 -6.86
N ALA A 118 -14.80 -7.16 -6.69
CA ALA A 118 -16.14 -7.62 -7.04
C ALA A 118 -17.22 -6.97 -6.17
N ALA A 119 -17.04 -6.96 -4.84
CA ALA A 119 -18.02 -6.40 -3.91
C ALA A 119 -18.18 -4.88 -4.08
N MET A 120 -17.08 -4.14 -4.26
CA MET A 120 -17.11 -2.69 -4.46
C MET A 120 -17.81 -2.32 -5.77
N LYS A 121 -17.54 -3.04 -6.86
CA LYS A 121 -18.23 -2.82 -8.15
C LYS A 121 -19.73 -3.09 -8.06
N GLN A 122 -20.17 -4.12 -7.33
CA GLN A 122 -21.60 -4.38 -7.09
C GLN A 122 -22.29 -3.21 -6.35
N ARG A 123 -21.55 -2.44 -5.56
CA ARG A 123 -22.03 -1.24 -4.86
C ARG A 123 -21.94 0.04 -5.70
N GLY A 124 -21.53 -0.05 -6.96
CA GLY A 124 -21.33 1.12 -7.83
C GLY A 124 -20.06 1.92 -7.54
N VAL A 125 -19.11 1.36 -6.78
CA VAL A 125 -17.80 1.98 -6.53
C VAL A 125 -16.87 1.62 -7.70
N THR A 126 -16.28 2.62 -8.34
CA THR A 126 -15.22 2.41 -9.33
C THR A 126 -13.97 1.90 -8.64
N VAL A 127 -13.40 0.79 -9.12
CA VAL A 127 -12.18 0.22 -8.55
C VAL A 127 -11.05 0.31 -9.57
N THR A 128 -9.95 0.95 -9.15
CA THR A 128 -8.74 1.12 -9.95
C THR A 128 -7.57 0.44 -9.26
N GLU A 129 -6.99 -0.53 -9.95
CA GLU A 129 -5.78 -1.23 -9.53
C GLU A 129 -4.58 -0.65 -10.28
N THR A 130 -3.61 -0.13 -9.55
CA THR A 130 -2.41 0.51 -10.12
C THR A 130 -1.20 -0.39 -10.07
N ASP A 131 -0.26 -0.20 -11.00
CA ASP A 131 1.10 -0.71 -10.81
C ASP A 131 1.87 0.25 -9.89
N ASP A 132 2.38 -0.29 -8.81
CA ASP A 132 3.05 0.46 -7.74
C ASP A 132 4.22 -0.31 -7.11
N HIS A 133 4.41 -1.57 -7.51
CA HIS A 133 5.28 -2.53 -6.81
C HIS A 133 6.34 -3.13 -7.70
N LEU A 134 6.10 -3.19 -9.01
CA LEU A 134 7.03 -3.76 -9.96
C LEU A 134 7.54 -2.66 -10.88
N LEU A 135 8.75 -2.86 -11.39
CA LEU A 135 9.27 -2.01 -12.46
C LEU A 135 8.67 -2.38 -13.82
N THR A 136 8.11 -3.58 -13.92
CA THR A 136 7.55 -4.16 -15.15
C THR A 136 6.57 -5.25 -14.75
N GLU A 137 5.36 -5.22 -15.30
CA GLU A 137 4.28 -6.11 -14.90
C GLU A 137 4.50 -7.55 -15.42
N PRO A 138 3.96 -8.56 -14.71
CA PRO A 138 3.94 -9.92 -15.21
C PRO A 138 3.24 -9.98 -16.57
N GLY A 139 3.98 -10.43 -17.58
CA GLY A 139 3.49 -10.56 -18.95
C GLY A 139 3.92 -9.45 -19.90
N GLU A 140 4.58 -8.39 -19.41
CA GLU A 140 5.20 -7.38 -20.28
C GLU A 140 6.53 -7.86 -20.85
N VAL A 141 7.31 -8.63 -20.07
CA VAL A 141 8.52 -9.32 -20.55
C VAL A 141 8.21 -10.79 -20.81
N MET A 142 8.09 -11.13 -22.08
CA MET A 142 7.78 -12.49 -22.55
C MET A 142 8.84 -13.01 -23.51
N THR A 143 8.91 -14.34 -23.65
CA THR A 143 9.73 -14.96 -24.68
C THR A 143 9.19 -14.59 -26.07
N LYS A 144 10.00 -14.80 -27.11
CA LYS A 144 9.55 -14.65 -28.51
C LYS A 144 8.35 -15.53 -28.87
N ALA A 145 8.11 -16.60 -28.11
CA ALA A 145 6.96 -17.49 -28.27
C ALA A 145 5.72 -17.02 -27.48
N GLY A 146 5.77 -15.86 -26.83
CA GLY A 146 4.67 -15.32 -26.02
C GLY A 146 4.47 -16.02 -24.67
N THR A 147 5.46 -16.80 -24.21
CA THR A 147 5.41 -17.51 -22.93
C THR A 147 6.25 -16.80 -21.87
N VAL A 148 6.00 -17.11 -20.59
CA VAL A 148 6.83 -16.61 -19.49
C VAL A 148 8.22 -17.24 -19.50
N TYR A 149 9.22 -16.50 -19.01
CA TYR A 149 10.56 -17.03 -18.80
C TYR A 149 10.59 -17.94 -17.55
N THR A 150 11.28 -19.07 -17.65
CA THR A 150 11.56 -19.99 -16.52
C THR A 150 13.01 -19.93 -16.05
N VAL A 151 13.87 -19.17 -16.75
CA VAL A 151 15.30 -18.98 -16.43
C VAL A 151 15.58 -17.48 -16.30
N PHE A 152 16.25 -17.08 -15.21
CA PHE A 152 16.46 -15.66 -14.87
C PHE A 152 17.35 -14.92 -15.88
N THR A 153 18.48 -15.49 -16.31
CA THR A 153 19.42 -14.81 -17.21
C THR A 153 18.79 -14.32 -18.52
N PRO A 154 18.04 -15.14 -19.29
CA PRO A 154 17.39 -14.68 -20.50
C PRO A 154 16.23 -13.70 -20.23
N TYR A 155 15.52 -13.82 -19.11
CA TYR A 155 14.54 -12.81 -18.67
C TYR A 155 15.22 -11.46 -18.45
N LYS A 156 16.27 -11.45 -17.61
CA LYS A 156 17.05 -10.25 -17.25
C LYS A 156 17.48 -9.48 -18.49
N ARG A 157 18.03 -10.18 -19.49
CA ARG A 157 18.53 -9.53 -20.72
C ARG A 157 17.45 -8.70 -21.42
N VAL A 158 16.24 -9.27 -21.58
CA VAL A 158 15.12 -8.56 -22.23
C VAL A 158 14.49 -7.53 -21.30
N TRP A 159 14.50 -7.79 -19.99
CA TRP A 159 14.01 -6.84 -18.99
C TRP A 159 14.84 -5.54 -18.96
N PHE A 160 16.17 -5.61 -19.13
CA PHE A 160 17.03 -4.42 -19.23
C PHE A 160 16.80 -3.58 -20.51
N GLU A 161 16.07 -4.11 -21.50
CA GLU A 161 15.71 -3.38 -22.71
C GLU A 161 14.39 -2.61 -22.55
N GLN A 162 13.66 -2.79 -21.43
CA GLN A 162 12.41 -2.10 -21.18
C GLN A 162 12.65 -0.62 -20.85
N ALA A 163 11.76 0.24 -21.34
CA ALA A 163 11.73 1.63 -20.90
C ALA A 163 11.30 1.70 -19.43
N MET A 164 11.93 2.59 -18.67
CA MET A 164 11.56 2.85 -17.28
C MET A 164 11.08 4.29 -17.17
N ASP A 165 9.85 4.45 -16.67
CA ASP A 165 9.30 5.77 -16.41
C ASP A 165 10.00 6.42 -15.21
N ALA A 166 10.09 7.74 -15.25
CA ALA A 166 10.56 8.50 -14.10
C ALA A 166 9.55 8.38 -12.94
N PRO A 167 10.00 8.26 -11.68
CA PRO A 167 9.12 8.20 -10.53
C PRO A 167 8.14 9.38 -10.47
N LEU A 168 6.88 9.12 -10.13
CA LEU A 168 5.88 10.18 -10.04
C LEU A 168 6.21 11.16 -8.89
N PRO A 169 6.04 12.47 -9.10
CA PRO A 169 6.14 13.44 -8.01
C PRO A 169 5.00 13.21 -7.00
N PRO A 170 5.22 13.48 -5.70
CA PRO A 170 4.14 13.39 -4.72
C PRO A 170 3.03 14.41 -5.04
N PRO A 171 1.76 14.07 -4.74
CA PRO A 171 0.67 15.04 -4.83
C PRO A 171 0.93 16.27 -3.96
N LYS A 172 0.55 17.45 -4.46
CA LYS A 172 0.79 18.72 -3.74
C LYS A 172 -0.18 18.96 -2.59
N ARG A 173 -1.40 18.43 -2.68
CA ARG A 173 -2.47 18.64 -1.70
C ARG A 173 -3.47 17.50 -1.73
N ILE A 174 -3.96 17.14 -0.55
CA ILE A 174 -5.11 16.26 -0.32
C ILE A 174 -6.18 17.07 0.41
N VAL A 175 -7.44 16.81 0.08
CA VAL A 175 -8.60 17.28 0.86
C VAL A 175 -9.22 16.04 1.49
N LEU A 176 -9.13 15.93 2.82
CA LEU A 176 -9.74 14.84 3.58
C LEU A 176 -11.16 15.25 4.01
N PRO A 177 -12.17 14.36 3.95
CA PRO A 177 -13.47 14.59 4.58
C PRO A 177 -13.33 14.85 6.10
N GLU A 178 -14.06 15.84 6.61
CA GLU A 178 -14.05 16.17 8.03
C GLU A 178 -14.75 15.10 8.88
N GLY A 179 -14.41 15.04 10.18
CA GLY A 179 -15.10 14.18 11.15
C GLY A 179 -14.86 12.67 11.01
N LEU A 180 -14.04 12.23 10.05
CA LEU A 180 -13.77 10.82 9.86
C LEU A 180 -12.94 10.25 11.02
N HIS A 181 -13.50 9.27 11.72
CA HIS A 181 -12.83 8.54 12.78
C HIS A 181 -11.60 7.80 12.24
N SER A 182 -10.55 7.68 13.06
CA SER A 182 -9.40 6.82 12.80
C SER A 182 -9.01 6.15 14.10
N GLU A 183 -8.73 4.85 14.02
CA GLU A 183 -8.09 4.14 15.12
C GLU A 183 -6.63 4.62 15.29
N ALA A 184 -6.03 4.30 16.42
CA ALA A 184 -4.63 4.59 16.67
C ALA A 184 -3.74 3.58 15.93
N ILE A 185 -2.59 4.03 15.43
CA ILE A 185 -1.53 3.12 15.01
C ILE A 185 -1.04 2.40 16.28
N PRO A 186 -1.00 1.04 16.32
CA PRO A 186 -0.58 0.32 17.51
C PRO A 186 0.78 0.75 18.03
N GLU A 187 0.93 0.69 19.35
CA GLU A 187 2.22 0.89 20.01
C GLU A 187 3.24 -0.16 19.56
N LEU A 188 4.52 0.21 19.59
CA LEU A 188 5.59 -0.70 19.21
C LEU A 188 5.64 -1.88 20.19
N PRO A 189 5.85 -3.12 19.72
CA PRO A 189 6.02 -4.26 20.61
C PRO A 189 7.17 -4.00 21.59
N ALA A 190 6.92 -4.23 22.89
CA ALA A 190 7.82 -3.87 23.99
C ALA A 190 9.21 -4.55 23.92
N SER A 191 9.30 -5.71 23.27
CA SER A 191 10.55 -6.40 22.99
C SER A 191 10.49 -7.08 21.63
N VAL A 192 11.52 -6.84 20.82
CA VAL A 192 11.79 -7.61 19.62
C VAL A 192 12.72 -8.76 20.04
N GLY A 193 12.15 -9.85 20.55
CA GLY A 193 12.95 -11.06 20.79
C GLY A 193 13.41 -11.63 19.45
N VAL A 194 14.70 -11.92 19.32
CA VAL A 194 15.21 -12.80 18.26
C VAL A 194 14.98 -14.23 18.74
N SER A 195 14.43 -15.11 17.89
CA SER A 195 14.25 -16.50 18.28
C SER A 195 15.62 -17.13 18.54
N GLU A 196 15.72 -17.92 19.62
CA GLU A 196 16.94 -18.66 20.00
C GLU A 196 17.46 -19.56 18.85
N GLU A 197 16.57 -19.93 17.92
CA GLU A 197 16.85 -20.74 16.73
C GLU A 197 17.89 -20.13 15.78
N TYR A 198 18.09 -18.80 15.80
CA TYR A 198 19.09 -18.13 14.95
C TYR A 198 20.40 -17.76 15.67
N GLY A 199 20.63 -18.26 16.89
CA GLY A 199 21.97 -18.46 17.46
C GLY A 199 22.89 -17.22 17.58
N GLY A 200 22.35 -16.05 17.89
CA GLY A 200 23.14 -14.85 18.19
C GLY A 200 22.42 -13.90 19.14
N ASP A 201 23.18 -13.03 19.81
CA ASP A 201 22.63 -11.84 20.45
C ASP A 201 21.71 -11.13 19.44
N ALA A 202 20.51 -10.73 19.87
CA ALA A 202 19.63 -9.94 19.02
C ALA A 202 20.44 -8.72 18.55
N PRO A 203 20.70 -8.56 17.23
CA PRO A 203 21.32 -7.32 16.79
C PRO A 203 20.44 -6.19 17.31
N GLU A 204 21.06 -5.18 17.90
CA GLU A 204 20.41 -3.92 18.23
C GLU A 204 19.49 -3.57 17.06
N VAL A 205 18.20 -3.29 17.29
CA VAL A 205 17.23 -3.14 16.19
C VAL A 205 17.69 -2.01 15.27
N LEU A 206 18.40 -2.36 14.19
CA LEU A 206 19.22 -1.43 13.40
C LEU A 206 18.42 -0.66 12.35
N VAL A 207 17.18 -1.07 12.09
CA VAL A 207 16.40 -0.54 10.96
C VAL A 207 15.07 0.00 11.43
N LYS A 208 14.90 1.31 11.24
CA LYS A 208 13.68 2.05 11.54
C LYS A 208 12.81 2.17 10.29
N GLY A 209 11.51 1.96 10.44
CA GLY A 209 10.54 2.12 9.36
C GLY A 209 10.35 3.57 8.91
N GLY A 210 9.94 3.74 7.65
CA GLY A 210 9.63 5.04 7.05
C GLY A 210 10.52 5.41 5.86
N VAL A 211 9.93 6.14 4.90
CA VAL A 211 10.61 6.52 3.64
C VAL A 211 11.83 7.39 3.91
N ALA A 212 11.73 8.35 4.84
CA ALA A 212 12.84 9.22 5.21
C ALA A 212 14.01 8.48 5.87
N GLU A 213 13.74 7.37 6.59
CA GLU A 213 14.79 6.52 7.15
C GLU A 213 15.43 5.66 6.06
N GLY A 214 14.61 5.07 5.17
CA GLY A 214 15.10 4.28 4.04
C GLY A 214 15.98 5.09 3.07
N ALA A 215 15.65 6.36 2.81
CA ALA A 215 16.41 7.22 1.92
C ALA A 215 17.88 7.40 2.34
N LYS A 216 18.17 7.37 3.65
CA LYS A 216 19.54 7.50 4.19
C LYS A 216 20.47 6.35 3.81
N TRP A 217 19.91 5.24 3.31
CA TRP A 217 20.65 4.05 2.89
C TRP A 217 20.85 3.97 1.37
N LEU A 218 20.34 4.94 0.61
CA LEU A 218 20.42 4.98 -0.86
C LEU A 218 21.45 6.00 -1.37
N ASP A 219 21.94 6.88 -0.49
CA ASP A 219 23.01 7.85 -0.74
C ASP A 219 24.39 7.25 -0.42
#